data_AF-A0AAW5UU12-F1
#
_entry.id   AF-A0AAW5UU12-F1
#
_cell.length_a   1.000
_cell.length_b   1.000
_cell.length_c   1.000
_cell.angle_alpha   90.00
_cell.angle_beta   90.00
_cell.angle_gamma   90.00
#
_symmetry.space_group_name_H-M   'P 1'
#
loop_
_entity.id
_entity.type
_entity.pdbx_description
1 polymer ?
#
loop_
_entity_poly.entity_id
_entity_poly.type
_entity_poly.pdbx_seq_one_letter_code
_entity_poly.pdbx_strand_id
1 'polypeptide(L)'
;MEQILREMIEKMVGRKMVVPRDFAWLSEKVEERTQQRVSASTLRRFWGYVSEGVSASKFTKNVLANFLGYADFEEFGLSQGMGERQS
;
A
#
# COMPACT_ATOMS: atom_id res chain seq x y z
N MET A 1 10.37 3.47 -3.24
CA MET A 1 9.75 2.17 -2.90
C MET A 1 8.35 2.34 -2.30
N GLU A 2 8.19 2.97 -1.12
CA GLU A 2 6.85 3.18 -0.52
C GLU A 2 5.92 4.09 -1.35
N GLN A 3 6.48 5.05 -2.08
CA GLN A 3 5.72 5.88 -3.03
C GLN A 3 5.15 5.04 -4.18
N ILE A 4 5.97 4.20 -4.82
CA ILE A 4 5.56 3.31 -5.91
C ILE A 4 4.44 2.36 -5.44
N LEU A 5 4.56 1.82 -4.23
CA LEU A 5 3.51 0.96 -3.65
C LEU A 5 2.17 1.69 -3.56
N ARG A 6 2.17 2.94 -3.08
CA ARG A 6 0.98 3.79 -3.01
C ARG A 6 0.37 4.04 -4.39
N GLU A 7 1.21 4.42 -5.35
CA GLU A 7 0.76 4.69 -6.72
C GLU A 7 0.18 3.44 -7.41
N MET A 8 0.78 2.28 -7.20
CA MET A 8 0.27 1.01 -7.74
C MET A 8 -1.09 0.65 -7.15
N ILE A 9 -1.29 0.88 -5.85
CA ILE A 9 -2.58 0.69 -5.20
C ILE A 9 -3.61 1.64 -5.79
N GLU A 10 -3.28 2.93 -5.92
CA GLU A 10 -4.17 3.94 -6.51
C GLU A 10 -4.55 3.60 -7.96
N LYS A 11 -3.60 3.07 -8.74
CA LYS A 11 -3.87 2.55 -10.10
C LYS A 11 -4.78 1.33 -10.08
N MET A 12 -4.51 0.35 -9.21
CA MET A 12 -5.30 -0.88 -9.10
C MET A 12 -6.75 -0.59 -8.71
N VAL A 13 -6.97 0.30 -7.75
CA VAL A 13 -8.31 0.67 -7.26
C VAL A 13 -8.98 1.76 -8.11
N GLY A 14 -8.28 2.32 -9.10
CA GLY A 14 -8.79 3.35 -10.00
C GLY A 14 -9.15 4.67 -9.32
N ARG A 15 -8.59 4.96 -8.13
CA ARG A 15 -8.89 6.16 -7.36
C ARG A 15 -7.71 6.62 -6.52
N LYS A 16 -7.60 7.92 -6.32
CA LYS A 16 -6.58 8.50 -5.45
C LYS A 16 -6.98 8.43 -3.98
N MET A 17 -6.02 8.22 -3.09
CA MET A 17 -6.25 8.17 -1.65
C MET A 17 -5.91 9.54 -1.04
N VAL A 18 -6.85 10.48 -1.15
CA VAL A 18 -6.63 11.88 -0.76
C VAL A 18 -7.48 12.31 0.42
N VAL A 19 -8.69 11.74 0.57
CA VAL A 19 -9.59 12.10 1.67
C VAL A 19 -9.61 11.05 2.78
N PRO A 20 -9.88 11.47 4.03
CA PRO A 20 -10.02 10.58 5.19
C PRO A 20 -10.95 9.36 4.98
N ARG A 21 -11.97 9.49 4.13
CA ARG A 21 -12.93 8.44 3.78
C ARG A 21 -12.34 7.38 2.84
N ASP A 22 -11.39 7.75 1.99
CA ASP A 22 -10.73 6.81 1.07
C ASP A 22 -9.98 5.75 1.88
N PHE A 23 -9.26 6.18 2.92
CA PHE A 23 -8.52 5.27 3.79
C PHE A 23 -9.41 4.28 4.56
N ALA A 24 -10.63 4.67 4.93
CA ALA A 24 -11.58 3.77 5.56
C ALA A 24 -12.04 2.67 4.59
N TRP A 25 -12.39 3.06 3.36
CA TRP A 25 -12.72 2.08 2.32
C TRP A 25 -11.54 1.19 1.95
N LEU A 26 -10.31 1.75 1.89
CA LEU A 26 -9.13 0.97 1.54
C LEU A 26 -8.80 -0.04 2.64
N SER A 27 -8.95 0.35 3.90
CA SER A 27 -8.83 -0.56 5.05
C SER A 27 -9.76 -1.76 4.91
N GLU A 28 -11.02 -1.53 4.53
CA GLU A 28 -12.00 -2.60 4.33
C GLU A 28 -11.61 -3.49 3.14
N LYS A 29 -11.28 -2.91 1.99
CA LYS A 29 -10.90 -3.67 0.79
C LYS A 29 -9.64 -4.50 0.97
N VAL A 30 -8.66 -3.95 1.69
CA VAL A 30 -7.44 -4.67 2.04
C VAL A 30 -7.78 -5.86 2.92
N GLU A 31 -8.55 -5.65 3.99
CA GLU A 31 -8.95 -6.72 4.90
C GLU A 31 -9.76 -7.81 4.20
N GLU A 32 -10.72 -7.45 3.35
CA GLU A 32 -11.51 -8.42 2.56
C GLU A 32 -10.62 -9.30 1.69
N ARG A 33 -9.59 -8.73 1.05
CA ARG A 33 -8.75 -9.42 0.07
C ARG A 33 -7.59 -10.20 0.69
N THR A 34 -6.90 -9.61 1.67
CA THR A 34 -5.70 -10.21 2.28
C THR A 34 -6.03 -10.98 3.56
N GLN A 35 -7.26 -10.83 4.09
CA GLN A 35 -7.66 -11.32 5.42
C GLN A 35 -6.80 -10.72 6.55
N GLN A 36 -6.13 -9.59 6.29
CA GLN A 36 -5.29 -8.88 7.24
C GLN A 36 -5.81 -7.47 7.50
N ARG A 37 -5.91 -7.11 8.78
CA ARG A 37 -6.46 -5.83 9.21
C ARG A 37 -5.42 -4.73 9.21
N VAL A 38 -5.66 -3.66 8.44
CA VAL A 38 -4.85 -2.43 8.46
C VAL A 38 -5.76 -1.23 8.66
N SER A 39 -5.71 -0.61 9.84
CA SER A 39 -6.57 0.53 10.17
C SER A 39 -6.37 1.74 9.25
N ALA A 40 -7.45 2.46 8.98
CA ALA A 40 -7.43 3.71 8.20
C ALA A 40 -6.41 4.74 8.72
N SER A 41 -6.21 4.83 10.03
CA SER A 41 -5.19 5.71 10.64
C SER A 41 -3.76 5.33 10.23
N THR A 42 -3.48 4.04 10.13
CA THR A 42 -2.19 3.51 9.67
C THR A 42 -1.97 3.84 8.20
N LEU A 43 -3.01 3.68 7.37
CA LEU A 43 -2.96 4.04 5.95
C LEU A 43 -2.75 5.55 5.75
N ARG A 44 -3.42 6.40 6.54
CA ARG A 44 -3.22 7.86 6.51
C ARG A 44 -1.77 8.24 6.79
N ARG A 45 -1.13 7.64 7.79
CA ARG A 45 0.29 7.85 8.08
C ARG A 45 1.16 7.38 6.92
N PHE A 46 0.87 6.21 6.34
CA PHE A 46 1.62 5.68 5.20
C PHE A 46 1.53 6.58 3.95
N TRP A 47 0.37 7.19 3.71
CA TRP A 47 0.19 8.15 2.61
C TRP A 47 0.78 9.53 2.88
N GLY A 48 1.27 9.80 4.10
CA GLY A 48 1.80 11.12 4.48
C GLY A 48 0.71 12.14 4.81
N TYR A 49 -0.53 11.70 5.07
CA TYR A 49 -1.62 12.58 5.47
C TYR A 49 -1.43 13.12 6.89
N VAL A 50 -0.69 12.40 7.74
CA VAL A 50 -0.35 12.82 9.10
C VAL A 50 1.17 12.89 9.21
N SER A 51 1.72 14.07 9.45
CA SER A 51 3.18 14.34 9.58
C SER A 51 3.81 13.81 10.87
N GLU A 52 3.26 12.75 11.46
CA GLU A 52 3.99 12.00 12.47
C GLU A 52 5.01 11.16 11.70
N GLY A 53 6.30 11.50 11.77
CA GLY A 53 7.41 10.89 11.01
C GLY A 53 7.69 9.40 11.32
N VAL A 54 6.65 8.59 11.41
CA VAL A 54 6.68 7.16 11.69
C VAL A 54 6.57 6.42 10.37
N SER A 55 7.68 5.80 9.95
CA SER A 55 7.68 4.86 8.83
C SER A 55 6.68 3.74 9.08
N ALA A 56 5.89 3.36 8.06
CA ALA A 56 4.98 2.25 8.21
C ALA A 56 5.75 0.96 8.55
N SER A 57 5.17 0.16 9.44
CA SER A 57 5.76 -1.11 9.85
C SER A 57 5.90 -2.05 8.65
N LYS A 58 6.89 -2.96 8.70
CA LYS A 58 7.08 -4.03 7.71
C LYS A 58 5.79 -4.81 7.48
N PHE A 59 5.01 -5.03 8.54
CA PHE A 59 3.69 -5.66 8.46
C PHE A 59 2.76 -4.93 7.48
N THR A 60 2.53 -3.63 7.67
CA THR A 60 1.66 -2.82 6.81
C THR A 60 2.11 -2.89 5.35
N LYS A 61 3.42 -2.80 5.11
CA LYS A 61 3.99 -2.88 3.77
C LYS A 61 3.72 -4.24 3.12
N ASN A 62 3.88 -5.32 3.87
CA ASN A 62 3.58 -6.68 3.40
C ASN A 62 2.11 -6.84 3.07
N VAL A 63 1.19 -6.37 3.94
CA VAL A 63 -0.25 -6.45 3.66
C VAL A 63 -0.60 -5.69 2.38
N LEU A 64 -0.04 -4.50 2.19
CA LEU A 64 -0.28 -3.67 1.01
C LEU A 64 0.31 -4.30 -0.27
N ALA A 65 1.48 -4.94 -0.19
CA ALA A 65 2.05 -5.72 -1.29
C ALA A 65 1.17 -6.94 -1.62
N ASN A 66 0.66 -7.63 -0.59
CA ASN A 66 -0.27 -8.75 -0.73
C ASN A 66 -1.59 -8.33 -1.38
N PHE A 67 -2.09 -7.14 -1.05
CA PHE A 67 -3.26 -6.57 -1.70
C PHE A 67 -3.05 -6.36 -3.22
N LEU A 68 -1.82 -6.06 -3.65
CA LEU A 68 -1.46 -5.95 -5.07
C LEU A 68 -1.23 -7.31 -5.75
N GLY A 69 -1.18 -8.41 -4.99
CA GLY A 69 -0.94 -9.76 -5.48
C GLY A 69 0.48 -10.29 -5.29
N TYR A 70 1.35 -9.57 -4.56
CA TYR A 70 2.70 -10.03 -4.23
C TYR A 70 2.72 -10.81 -2.91
N ALA A 71 3.69 -11.68 -2.69
CA ALA A 71 3.84 -12.38 -1.41
C ALA A 71 4.06 -11.41 -0.25
N ASP A 72 4.97 -10.45 -0.42
CA ASP A 72 5.37 -9.47 0.59
C ASP A 72 6.04 -8.24 -0.04
N PHE A 73 6.45 -7.29 0.81
CA PHE A 73 7.06 -6.04 0.36
C PHE A 73 8.45 -6.24 -0.27
N GLU A 74 9.18 -7.29 0.09
CA GLU A 74 10.49 -7.58 -0.50
C GLU A 74 10.30 -8.10 -1.93
N GLU A 75 9.35 -9.02 -2.16
CA GLU A 75 9.00 -9.47 -3.51
C GLU A 75 8.51 -8.32 -4.39
N PHE A 76 7.67 -7.43 -3.85
CA PHE A 76 7.28 -6.20 -4.54
C PHE A 76 8.51 -5.37 -4.92
N GLY A 77 9.45 -5.20 -4.00
CA GLY A 77 10.70 -4.47 -4.23
C GLY A 77 11.56 -5.06 -5.34
N LEU A 78 11.69 -6.38 -5.37
CA LEU A 78 12.39 -7.11 -6.42
C LEU A 78 11.70 -6.92 -7.78
N SER A 79 10.37 -7.01 -7.83
CA SER A 79 9.59 -6.79 -9.06
C SER A 79 9.73 -5.36 -9.59
N GLN A 80 9.68 -4.35 -8.72
CA GLN A 80 9.86 -2.95 -9.13
C GLN A 80 11.31 -2.63 -9.51
N GLY A 81 12.30 -3.30 -8.92
CA GLY A 81 13.72 -3.18 -9.30
C GLY A 81 14.07 -3.88 -10.62
N MET A 82 13.22 -4.78 -11.10
CA MET A 82 13.48 -5.60 -12.29
C MET A 82 12.80 -5.05 -13.57
N GLY A 83 12.13 -3.90 -13.49
CA GLY A 83 11.44 -3.24 -14.61
C GLY A 83 12.31 -2.39 -15.54
N GLU A 84 13.62 -2.26 -15.31
CA GLU A 84 14.56 -1.58 -16.24
C GLU A 84 15.32 -2.54 -17.17
N ARG A 85 14.80 -3.75 -17.39
CA ARG A 85 15.26 -4.60 -18.49
C ARG A 85 14.07 -5.26 -19.19
N GLN A 86 13.97 -5.01 -20.50
CA GLN A 86 13.05 -5.57 -21.50
C GLN A 86 11.78 -4.71 -21.68
N SER A 87 11.54 -4.00 -22.80
CA SER A 87 12.09 -4.04 -24.16
C SER A 87 11.94 -2.70 -24.86
#